data_AF-A0AAV8DNE8-F1
#
_entry.id   AF-A0AAV8DNE8-F1
#
_cell.length_a   1.000
_cell.length_b   1.000
_cell.length_c   1.000
_cell.angle_alpha   90.00
_cell.angle_beta   90.00
_cell.angle_gamma   90.00
#
_symmetry.space_group_name_H-M   'P 1'
#
loop_
_entity.id
_entity.type
_entity.pdbx_description
1 polymer ?
#
loop_
_entity_poly.entity_id
_entity_poly.type
_entity_poly.pdbx_seq_one_letter_code
_entity_poly.pdbx_strand_id
1 'polypeptide(L)'
;MNLSTEQLKEVVVALEKCNQDFILVVKCASVEELLKGDSTRGLIISGWVPQVLILNHHAVGGFMTHCGWNSTIEAITAGIPMITWPMFSDQFYNEKIIVEVLKVGVCLGAKGYGAVTEKKPLIHAEVIRSAVDRLMGGGKEAEEMRLRAKDLKKKARTAVQKGGSSKSDIEDLIEELKKYINV
;
A
#
# COMPACT_ATOMS: atom_id res chain seq x y z
N MET A 1 6.22 -2.76 7.27
CA MET A 1 5.41 -2.88 8.51
C MET A 1 6.09 -3.88 9.46
N ASN A 2 6.10 -3.67 10.78
CA ASN A 2 6.60 -4.66 11.73
C ASN A 2 5.42 -5.38 12.37
N LEU A 3 5.22 -6.65 12.05
CA LEU A 3 4.13 -7.46 12.58
C LEU A 3 4.69 -8.49 13.56
N SER A 4 3.90 -8.84 14.58
CA SER A 4 4.23 -9.98 15.43
C SER A 4 4.17 -11.29 14.62
N THR A 5 4.86 -12.32 15.08
CA THR A 5 4.79 -13.65 14.49
C THR A 5 3.35 -14.18 14.45
N GLU A 6 2.59 -13.94 15.51
CA GLU A 6 1.16 -14.31 15.60
C GLU A 6 0.35 -13.63 14.48
N GLN A 7 0.56 -12.33 14.26
CA GLN A 7 -0.13 -11.60 13.20
C GLN A 7 0.29 -12.05 11.79
N LEU A 8 1.57 -12.39 11.59
CA LEU A 8 2.06 -12.90 10.30
C LEU A 8 1.45 -14.27 9.97
N LYS A 9 1.24 -15.13 10.97
CA LYS A 9 0.53 -16.41 10.76
C LYS A 9 -0.90 -16.17 10.26
N GLU A 10 -1.64 -15.23 10.84
CA GLU A 10 -2.97 -14.86 10.34
C GLU A 10 -2.93 -14.33 8.90
N VAL A 11 -1.92 -13.54 8.54
CA VAL A 11 -1.72 -13.06 7.16
C VAL A 11 -1.50 -14.23 6.20
N VAL A 12 -0.60 -15.17 6.52
CA VAL A 12 -0.32 -16.32 5.67
C VAL A 12 -1.56 -17.21 5.52
N VAL A 13 -2.23 -17.54 6.63
CA VAL A 13 -3.48 -18.32 6.61
C VAL A 13 -4.54 -17.66 5.75
N ALA A 14 -4.65 -16.32 5.79
CA ALA A 14 -5.56 -15.58 4.93
C ALA A 14 -5.18 -15.71 3.46
N LEU A 15 -3.92 -15.45 3.12
CA LEU A 15 -3.41 -15.45 1.75
C LEU A 15 -3.47 -16.84 1.11
N GLU A 16 -3.18 -17.91 1.85
CA GLU A 16 -3.30 -19.30 1.37
C GLU A 16 -4.76 -19.70 1.11
N LYS A 17 -5.71 -19.13 1.86
CA LYS A 17 -7.15 -19.33 1.64
C LYS A 17 -7.71 -18.42 0.55
N CYS A 18 -7.01 -17.33 0.22
CA CYS A 18 -7.36 -16.51 -0.93
C CYS A 18 -7.00 -17.27 -2.20
N ASN A 19 -7.87 -17.26 -3.20
CA ASN A 19 -7.56 -17.82 -4.51
C ASN A 19 -6.70 -16.83 -5.34
N GLN A 20 -5.76 -16.11 -4.71
CA GLN A 20 -4.95 -15.04 -5.30
C GLN A 20 -3.46 -15.34 -5.11
N ASP A 21 -2.66 -15.02 -6.12
CA ASP A 21 -1.21 -15.13 -6.02
C ASP A 21 -0.65 -13.93 -5.25
N PHE A 22 0.40 -14.11 -4.47
CA PHE A 22 0.91 -13.07 -3.58
C PHE A 22 2.44 -13.02 -3.47
N ILE A 23 2.95 -11.82 -3.18
CA ILE A 23 4.31 -11.61 -2.71
C ILE A 23 4.22 -11.05 -1.29
N LEU A 24 4.76 -11.78 -0.31
CA LEU A 24 4.81 -11.36 1.08
C LEU A 24 6.26 -11.05 1.48
N VAL A 25 6.51 -9.80 1.84
CA VAL A 25 7.85 -9.35 2.26
C VAL A 25 7.93 -9.30 3.79
N VAL A 26 8.89 -10.03 4.36
CA VAL A 26 9.13 -10.11 5.81
C VAL A 26 10.51 -9.58 6.16
N LYS A 27 10.74 -9.21 7.43
CA LYS A 27 11.99 -8.54 7.81
C LYS A 27 13.21 -9.44 7.94
N CYS A 28 13.04 -10.71 8.31
CA CYS A 28 14.17 -11.62 8.55
C CYS A 28 13.90 -13.04 8.05
N ALA A 29 14.97 -13.75 7.69
CA ALA A 29 14.92 -15.08 7.12
C ALA A 29 14.30 -16.13 8.06
N SER A 30 14.51 -16.01 9.38
CA SER A 30 13.90 -16.94 10.36
C SER A 30 12.36 -16.88 10.34
N VAL A 31 11.79 -15.71 10.06
CA VAL A 31 10.35 -15.54 9.90
C VAL A 31 9.88 -16.08 8.55
N GLU A 32 10.66 -15.90 7.49
CA GLU A 32 10.38 -16.51 6.19
C GLU A 32 10.29 -18.04 6.32
N GLU A 33 11.30 -18.68 6.93
CA GLU A 33 11.32 -20.12 7.16
C GLU A 33 10.14 -20.61 8.00
N LEU A 34 9.78 -19.87 9.04
CA LEU A 34 8.63 -20.20 9.89
C LEU A 34 7.29 -20.14 9.15
N LEU A 35 7.22 -19.32 8.10
CA LEU A 35 6.00 -19.07 7.33
C LEU A 35 5.98 -19.84 6.01
N LYS A 36 7.03 -20.62 5.68
CA LYS A 36 7.05 -21.49 4.51
C LYS A 36 5.98 -22.58 4.68
N GLY A 37 4.87 -22.39 3.99
CA GLY A 37 3.88 -23.44 3.73
C GLY A 37 4.19 -24.17 2.42
N ASP A 38 3.39 -25.19 2.12
CA ASP A 38 3.50 -25.96 0.86
C ASP A 38 2.82 -25.25 -0.34
N SER A 39 2.38 -24.01 -0.16
CA SER A 39 1.65 -23.26 -1.19
C SER A 39 2.56 -22.87 -2.35
N THR A 40 2.18 -23.28 -3.56
CA THR A 40 2.89 -22.94 -4.80
C THR A 40 2.50 -21.57 -5.37
N ARG A 41 1.63 -20.82 -4.69
CA ARG A 41 1.01 -19.57 -5.20
C ARG A 41 1.57 -18.30 -4.57
N GLY A 42 2.35 -18.45 -3.51
CA GLY A 42 2.90 -17.37 -2.73
C GLY A 42 4.42 -17.33 -2.80
N LEU A 43 4.98 -16.14 -2.96
CA LEU A 43 6.41 -15.90 -2.80
C LEU A 43 6.64 -15.11 -1.50
N ILE A 44 7.28 -15.74 -0.51
CA ILE A 44 7.69 -15.06 0.72
C ILE A 44 9.17 -14.68 0.58
N ILE A 45 9.48 -13.39 0.75
CA ILE A 45 10.84 -12.85 0.60
C ILE A 45 11.24 -12.17 1.90
N SER A 46 12.42 -12.51 2.43
CA SER A 46 13.01 -11.77 3.54
C SER A 46 13.87 -10.59 3.08
N GLY A 47 13.82 -9.48 3.82
CA GLY A 47 14.68 -8.32 3.64
C GLY A 47 14.08 -7.26 2.71
N TRP A 48 14.89 -6.76 1.78
CA TRP A 48 14.51 -5.68 0.88
C TRP A 48 14.06 -6.23 -0.48
N VAL A 49 13.06 -5.59 -1.07
CA VAL A 49 12.60 -5.88 -2.43
C VAL A 49 12.54 -4.59 -3.26
N PRO A 50 12.67 -4.68 -4.60
CA PRO A 50 12.49 -3.53 -5.46
C PRO A 50 11.00 -3.16 -5.58
N GLN A 51 10.42 -2.61 -4.50
CA GLN A 51 9.00 -2.35 -4.35
C GLN A 51 8.43 -1.57 -5.54
N VAL A 52 9.08 -0.48 -5.97
CA VAL A 52 8.63 0.31 -7.12
C VAL A 52 8.53 -0.52 -8.41
N LEU A 53 9.48 -1.44 -8.65
CA LEU A 53 9.44 -2.31 -9.83
C LEU A 53 8.31 -3.33 -9.72
N ILE A 54 8.11 -3.91 -8.53
CA ILE A 54 7.01 -4.85 -8.27
C ILE A 54 5.67 -4.16 -8.48
N LEU A 55 5.43 -2.99 -7.86
CA LEU A 55 4.17 -2.27 -7.96
C LEU A 55 3.86 -1.82 -9.40
N ASN A 56 4.87 -1.56 -10.23
CA ASN A 56 4.69 -1.21 -11.64
C ASN A 56 4.57 -2.43 -12.57
N HIS A 57 4.68 -3.66 -12.05
CA HIS A 57 4.54 -4.87 -12.85
C HIS A 57 3.06 -5.15 -13.17
N HIS A 58 2.77 -5.52 -14.42
CA HIS A 58 1.41 -5.72 -14.93
C HIS A 58 0.62 -6.81 -14.20
N ALA A 59 1.30 -7.78 -13.59
CA ALA A 59 0.69 -8.86 -12.81
C ALA A 59 0.24 -8.42 -11.40
N VAL A 60 0.66 -7.24 -10.91
CA VAL A 60 0.30 -6.76 -9.57
C VAL A 60 -1.03 -6.03 -9.61
N GLY A 61 -2.05 -6.59 -8.96
CA GLY A 61 -3.40 -6.02 -8.93
C GLY A 61 -3.75 -5.24 -7.66
N GLY A 62 -2.94 -5.30 -6.61
CA GLY A 62 -3.24 -4.65 -5.34
C GLY A 62 -2.05 -4.60 -4.38
N PHE A 63 -2.12 -3.70 -3.39
CA PHE A 63 -1.04 -3.48 -2.44
C PHE A 63 -1.54 -3.33 -1.00
N MET A 64 -1.16 -4.26 -0.12
CA MET A 64 -1.40 -4.10 1.32
C MET A 64 -0.31 -3.23 1.93
N THR A 65 -0.70 -2.11 2.53
CA THR A 65 0.24 -1.09 3.01
C THR A 65 -0.13 -0.56 4.39
N HIS A 66 0.88 -0.13 5.12
CA HIS A 66 0.74 0.58 6.38
C HIS A 66 0.31 2.06 6.23
N CYS A 67 0.03 2.52 5.01
CA CYS A 67 -0.44 3.88 4.71
C CYS A 67 0.58 5.00 4.98
N GLY A 68 1.88 4.68 5.09
CA GLY A 68 2.92 5.71 5.06
C GLY A 68 2.89 6.47 3.72
N TRP A 69 3.02 7.80 3.75
CA TRP A 69 2.75 8.64 2.57
C TRP A 69 3.57 8.26 1.33
N ASN A 70 4.85 7.89 1.50
CA ASN A 70 5.69 7.42 0.40
C ASN A 70 5.10 6.18 -0.29
N SER A 71 4.73 5.15 0.48
CA SER A 71 4.11 3.94 -0.05
C SER A 71 2.74 4.21 -0.69
N THR A 72 1.99 5.17 -0.16
CA THR A 72 0.72 5.63 -0.73
C THR A 72 0.95 6.26 -2.11
N ILE A 73 1.94 7.15 -2.24
CA ILE A 73 2.28 7.80 -3.51
C ILE A 73 2.84 6.78 -4.53
N GLU A 74 3.65 5.82 -4.10
CA GLU A 74 4.11 4.72 -4.97
C GLU A 74 2.94 3.91 -5.54
N ALA A 75 1.94 3.57 -4.72
CA ALA A 75 0.73 2.89 -5.21
C ALA A 75 -0.09 3.76 -6.17
N ILE A 76 -0.28 5.04 -5.84
CA ILE A 76 -1.02 5.99 -6.70
C ILE A 76 -0.34 6.13 -8.06
N THR A 77 0.99 6.30 -8.08
CA THR A 77 1.78 6.43 -9.31
C THR A 77 1.89 5.11 -10.09
N ALA A 78 1.80 3.97 -9.42
CA ALA A 78 1.65 2.67 -10.06
C ALA A 78 0.23 2.41 -10.60
N GLY A 79 -0.79 3.08 -10.05
CA GLY A 79 -2.19 2.95 -10.42
C GLY A 79 -2.85 1.70 -9.86
N ILE A 80 -2.46 1.30 -8.65
CA ILE A 80 -2.94 0.09 -7.98
C ILE A 80 -3.78 0.45 -6.75
N PRO A 81 -4.88 -0.27 -6.49
CA PRO A 81 -5.67 -0.10 -5.29
C PRO A 81 -4.96 -0.69 -4.05
N MET A 82 -5.35 -0.24 -2.86
CA MET A 82 -4.65 -0.54 -1.61
C MET A 82 -5.54 -1.23 -0.57
N ILE A 83 -4.97 -2.18 0.18
CA ILE A 83 -5.53 -2.60 1.48
C ILE A 83 -4.81 -1.79 2.55
N THR A 84 -5.55 -1.04 3.35
CA THR A 84 -4.99 -0.11 4.34
C THR A 84 -4.89 -0.75 5.71
N TRP A 85 -3.68 -0.67 6.29
CA TRP A 85 -3.34 -1.22 7.60
C TRP A 85 -2.48 -0.23 8.41
N PRO A 86 -3.02 0.94 8.81
CA PRO A 86 -2.25 1.96 9.50
C PRO A 86 -1.66 1.46 10.82
N MET A 87 -0.41 1.87 11.08
CA MET A 87 0.35 1.41 12.24
C MET A 87 0.65 2.53 13.25
N PHE A 88 0.91 3.77 12.84
CA PHE A 88 1.22 4.87 13.77
C PHE A 88 1.19 6.22 13.03
N SER A 89 1.34 7.32 13.78
CA SER A 89 1.49 8.68 13.24
C SER A 89 0.34 9.07 12.29
N ASP A 90 0.66 9.71 11.17
CA ASP A 90 -0.25 10.22 10.15
C ASP A 90 -0.94 9.13 9.32
N GLN A 91 -0.54 7.87 9.47
CA GLN A 91 -1.02 6.76 8.63
C GLN A 91 -2.54 6.55 8.72
N PHE A 92 -3.16 6.84 9.87
CA PHE A 92 -4.60 6.76 10.04
C PHE A 92 -5.33 7.86 9.25
N TYR A 93 -4.75 9.06 9.13
CA TYR A 93 -5.29 10.10 8.27
C TYR A 93 -5.08 9.75 6.79
N ASN A 94 -3.91 9.20 6.44
CA ASN A 94 -3.65 8.73 5.09
C ASN A 94 -4.62 7.61 4.67
N GLU A 95 -4.97 6.69 5.58
CA GLU A 95 -6.02 5.70 5.34
C GLU A 95 -7.36 6.37 4.98
N LYS A 96 -7.78 7.40 5.71
CA LYS A 96 -9.01 8.14 5.40
C LYS A 96 -8.97 8.78 4.02
N ILE A 97 -7.84 9.36 3.64
CA ILE A 97 -7.65 9.89 2.29
C ILE A 97 -7.77 8.77 1.24
N ILE A 98 -7.12 7.64 1.44
CA ILE A 98 -7.15 6.51 0.51
C ILE A 98 -8.56 5.93 0.34
N VAL A 99 -9.25 5.67 1.45
CA VAL A 99 -10.50 4.92 1.49
C VAL A 99 -11.72 5.81 1.24
N GLU A 100 -11.80 6.97 1.89
CA GLU A 100 -13.03 7.80 1.88
C GLU A 100 -13.00 8.86 0.79
N VAL A 101 -11.83 9.47 0.55
CA VAL A 101 -11.68 10.58 -0.42
C VAL A 101 -11.36 10.04 -1.81
N LEU A 102 -10.25 9.32 -1.95
CA LEU A 102 -9.77 8.79 -3.23
C LEU A 102 -10.58 7.57 -3.67
N LYS A 103 -11.13 6.81 -2.71
CA LYS A 103 -11.92 5.58 -2.94
C LYS A 103 -11.15 4.54 -3.75
N VAL A 104 -9.89 4.32 -3.38
CA VAL A 104 -8.98 3.35 -4.01
C VAL A 104 -8.43 2.35 -3.01
N GLY A 105 -9.14 2.11 -1.90
CA GLY A 105 -8.70 1.08 -0.97
C GLY A 105 -9.76 0.52 -0.03
N VAL A 106 -9.37 -0.58 0.62
CA VAL A 106 -10.17 -1.34 1.58
C VAL A 106 -9.47 -1.33 2.94
N CYS A 107 -10.19 -0.90 3.98
CA CYS A 107 -9.68 -0.85 5.34
C CYS A 107 -9.76 -2.21 6.05
N LEU A 108 -8.67 -2.61 6.73
CA LEU A 108 -8.65 -3.80 7.60
C LEU A 108 -9.24 -3.55 9.00
N GLY A 109 -9.57 -2.30 9.32
CA GLY A 109 -10.12 -1.92 10.61
C GLY A 109 -9.09 -1.90 11.74
N ALA A 110 -7.82 -1.65 11.42
CA ALA A 110 -6.77 -1.50 12.42
C ALA A 110 -7.11 -0.36 13.40
N LYS A 111 -7.08 -0.65 14.69
CA LYS A 111 -7.34 0.30 15.78
C LYS A 111 -6.06 0.54 16.59
N GLY A 112 -5.98 1.70 17.24
CA GLY A 112 -4.87 2.07 18.12
C GLY A 112 -3.95 3.12 17.49
N TYR A 113 -4.28 4.38 17.73
CA TYR A 113 -3.51 5.60 17.41
C TYR A 113 -2.25 5.75 18.30
N GLY A 114 -1.74 4.64 18.83
CA GLY A 114 -0.69 4.60 19.85
C GLY A 114 0.72 4.58 19.27
N ALA A 115 1.70 4.52 20.16
CA ALA A 115 3.11 4.43 19.78
C ALA A 115 3.41 3.14 18.99
N VAL A 116 4.48 3.15 18.19
CA VAL A 116 4.95 1.99 17.42
C VAL A 116 5.15 0.74 18.29
N THR A 117 5.46 0.94 19.57
CA THR A 117 5.76 -0.09 20.56
C THR A 117 4.53 -0.72 21.21
N GLU A 118 3.33 -0.15 21.02
CA GLU A 118 2.12 -0.68 21.62
C GLU A 118 1.65 -1.96 20.91
N LYS A 119 1.23 -2.95 21.70
CA LYS A 119 0.67 -4.19 21.17
C LYS A 119 -0.68 -3.87 20.52
N LYS A 120 -0.73 -3.99 19.20
CA LYS A 120 -1.96 -3.82 18.43
C LYS A 120 -2.87 -5.05 18.56
N PRO A 121 -4.20 -4.86 18.49
CA PRO A 121 -5.12 -5.98 18.37
C PRO A 121 -4.80 -6.86 17.16
N LEU A 122 -4.96 -8.16 17.33
CA LEU A 122 -4.80 -9.13 16.25
C LEU A 122 -5.91 -8.92 15.21
N ILE A 123 -5.54 -8.80 13.94
CA ILE A 123 -6.47 -8.86 12.81
C ILE A 123 -6.52 -10.30 12.32
N HIS A 124 -7.68 -10.93 12.47
CA HIS A 124 -7.87 -12.32 12.10
C HIS A 124 -7.84 -12.54 10.59
N ALA A 125 -7.42 -13.74 10.18
CA ALA A 125 -7.28 -14.16 8.80
C ALA A 125 -8.55 -13.96 7.97
N GLU A 126 -9.72 -14.12 8.59
CA GLU A 126 -11.03 -13.91 7.95
C GLU A 126 -11.21 -12.45 7.47
N VAL A 127 -10.79 -11.48 8.27
CA VAL A 127 -10.86 -10.05 7.93
C VAL A 127 -9.89 -9.73 6.79
N ILE A 128 -8.67 -10.28 6.86
CA ILE A 128 -7.65 -10.10 5.83
C ILE A 128 -8.12 -10.70 4.50
N ARG A 129 -8.64 -11.93 4.53
CA ARG A 129 -9.22 -12.61 3.36
C ARG A 129 -10.35 -11.79 2.75
N SER A 130 -11.29 -11.34 3.57
CA SER A 130 -12.42 -10.51 3.09
C SER A 130 -11.94 -9.23 2.39
N ALA A 131 -10.90 -8.57 2.91
CA ALA A 131 -10.33 -7.39 2.28
C ALA A 131 -9.61 -7.72 0.95
N VAL A 132 -8.87 -8.83 0.89
CA VAL A 132 -8.25 -9.32 -0.35
C VAL A 132 -9.30 -9.63 -1.40
N ASP A 133 -10.38 -10.33 -1.04
CA ASP A 133 -11.46 -10.68 -1.96
C ASP A 133 -12.19 -9.43 -2.48
N ARG A 134 -12.43 -8.44 -1.63
CA ARG A 134 -13.04 -7.16 -2.04
C ARG A 134 -12.14 -6.36 -2.98
N LEU A 135 -10.83 -6.37 -2.77
CA LEU A 135 -9.87 -5.62 -3.59
C LEU A 135 -9.60 -6.31 -4.94
N MET A 136 -9.40 -7.62 -4.90
CA MET A 136 -8.91 -8.44 -6.03
C MET A 136 -10.02 -9.18 -6.78
N GLY A 137 -11.24 -9.22 -6.24
CA GLY A 137 -12.37 -9.91 -6.85
C GLY A 137 -12.88 -9.27 -8.15
N GLY A 138 -13.83 -9.96 -8.78
CA GLY A 138 -14.52 -9.53 -9.99
C GLY A 138 -15.75 -8.63 -9.74
N GLY A 139 -15.98 -8.20 -8.51
CA GLY A 139 -17.13 -7.38 -8.13
C GLY A 139 -17.03 -5.94 -8.62
N LYS A 140 -18.18 -5.24 -8.65
CA LYS A 140 -18.28 -3.82 -9.06
C LYS A 140 -17.37 -2.91 -8.22
N GLU A 141 -17.31 -3.13 -6.90
CA GLU A 141 -16.44 -2.36 -5.99
C GLU A 141 -14.97 -2.43 -6.42
N ALA A 142 -14.46 -3.63 -6.69
CA ALA A 142 -13.09 -3.86 -7.10
C ALA A 142 -12.77 -3.17 -8.45
N GLU A 143 -13.69 -3.26 -9.41
CA GLU A 143 -13.52 -2.62 -10.72
C GLU A 143 -13.50 -1.10 -10.63
N GLU A 144 -14.41 -0.51 -9.84
CA GLU A 144 -14.42 0.94 -9.61
C GLU A 144 -13.13 1.44 -8.95
N MET A 145 -12.59 0.70 -7.97
CA MET A 145 -11.30 1.03 -7.35
C MET A 145 -10.15 0.98 -8.37
N ARG A 146 -10.09 -0.05 -9.23
CA ARG A 146 -9.07 -0.15 -10.29
C ARG A 146 -9.16 0.99 -11.30
N LEU A 147 -10.37 1.36 -11.72
CA LEU A 147 -10.59 2.49 -12.64
C LEU A 147 -10.13 3.82 -12.02
N ARG A 148 -10.49 4.07 -10.76
CA ARG A 148 -10.04 5.26 -10.01
C ARG A 148 -8.52 5.30 -9.85
N ALA A 149 -7.91 4.17 -9.49
CA ALA A 149 -6.45 4.09 -9.34
C ALA A 149 -5.72 4.40 -10.66
N LYS A 150 -6.22 3.89 -11.80
CA LYS A 150 -5.70 4.23 -13.14
C LYS A 150 -5.84 5.72 -13.49
N ASP A 151 -6.96 6.34 -13.15
CA ASP A 151 -7.16 7.78 -13.36
C ASP A 151 -6.20 8.62 -12.49
N LEU A 152 -6.03 8.24 -11.22
CA LEU A 152 -5.08 8.90 -10.32
C LEU A 152 -3.64 8.75 -10.80
N LYS A 153 -3.25 7.58 -11.32
CA LYS A 153 -1.93 7.39 -11.98
C LYS A 153 -1.72 8.39 -13.11
N LYS A 154 -2.72 8.56 -13.97
CA LYS A 154 -2.65 9.53 -15.08
C LYS A 154 -2.46 10.95 -14.55
N LYS A 155 -3.27 11.36 -13.56
CA LYS A 155 -3.19 12.69 -12.94
C LYS A 155 -1.84 12.94 -12.26
N ALA A 156 -1.35 11.97 -11.49
CA ALA A 156 -0.05 12.05 -10.83
C ALA A 156 1.09 12.22 -11.84
N ARG A 157 1.04 11.48 -12.96
CA ARG A 157 2.02 11.62 -14.05
C ARG A 157 1.93 12.98 -14.74
N THR A 158 0.72 13.46 -15.03
CA THR A 158 0.53 14.79 -15.64
C THR A 158 1.02 15.91 -14.74
N ALA A 159 0.82 15.83 -13.43
CA ALA A 159 1.20 16.89 -12.49
C ALA A 159 2.72 17.20 -12.49
N VAL A 160 3.57 16.19 -12.75
CA VAL A 160 5.04 16.34 -12.73
C VAL A 160 5.66 16.54 -14.12
N GLN A 161 4.87 16.43 -15.19
CA GLN A 161 5.33 16.69 -16.56
C GLN A 161 5.41 18.18 -16.87
N LYS A 162 6.06 18.55 -17.98
CA LYS A 162 6.11 19.94 -18.45
C LYS A 162 4.69 20.50 -18.61
N GLY A 163 4.41 21.64 -17.97
CA GLY A 163 3.08 22.26 -17.93
C GLY A 163 2.12 21.65 -16.89
N GLY A 164 2.56 20.69 -16.09
CA GLY A 164 1.81 20.13 -14.97
C GLY A 164 1.92 20.98 -13.71
N SER A 165 0.94 20.88 -12.81
CA SER A 165 0.83 21.74 -11.62
C SER A 165 2.06 21.67 -10.72
N SER A 166 2.48 20.48 -10.30
CA SER A 166 3.65 20.32 -9.42
C SER A 166 4.96 20.73 -10.10
N LYS A 167 5.03 20.61 -11.44
CA LYS A 167 6.18 21.09 -12.21
C LYS A 167 6.23 22.62 -12.26
N SER A 168 5.08 23.28 -12.37
CA SER A 168 4.97 24.73 -12.27
C SER A 168 5.30 25.21 -10.86
N ASP A 169 4.75 24.58 -9.82
CA ASP A 169 4.99 24.98 -8.42
C ASP A 169 6.48 24.94 -8.05
N ILE A 170 7.22 23.93 -8.53
CA ILE A 170 8.68 23.87 -8.28
C ILE A 170 9.45 24.91 -9.08
N GLU A 171 8.99 25.27 -10.29
CA GLU A 171 9.59 26.35 -11.08
C GLU A 171 9.37 27.71 -10.41
N ASP A 172 8.14 27.96 -9.93
CA ASP A 172 7.80 29.17 -9.19
C ASP A 172 8.61 29.29 -7.90
N LEU A 173 8.77 28.19 -7.15
CA LEU A 173 9.62 28.17 -5.96
C LEU A 173 11.08 28.51 -6.29
N ILE A 174 11.62 27.98 -7.40
CA ILE A 174 13.00 28.28 -7.82
C ILE A 174 13.13 29.78 -8.17
N GLU A 175 12.18 30.34 -8.90
CA GLU A 175 12.18 31.77 -9.25
C GLU A 175 12.04 32.66 -8.01
N GLU A 176 11.27 32.24 -7.01
CA GLU A 176 11.20 32.92 -5.73
C GLU A 176 12.54 32.89 -5.00
N LEU A 177 13.18 31.73 -4.87
CA LEU A 177 14.48 31.59 -4.21
C LEU A 177 15.58 32.40 -4.89
N LYS A 178 15.58 32.51 -6.22
CA LYS A 178 16.53 33.35 -6.97
C LYS A 178 16.46 34.84 -6.58
N LYS A 179 15.28 35.34 -6.20
CA LYS A 179 15.13 36.74 -5.74
C LYS A 179 15.82 36.97 -4.41
N TYR A 180 15.94 35.95 -3.56
CA TYR A 180 16.61 36.04 -2.26
C TYR A 180 18.12 35.84 -2.32
N ILE A 181 18.63 35.15 -3.35
CA ILE A 181 20.07 34.90 -3.54
C ILE A 181 20.77 36.06 -4.26
N ASN A 182 20.05 36.82 -5.09
CA ASN A 182 20.59 37.99 -5.81
C ASN A 182 20.45 39.31 -5.03
N VAL A 183 20.51 39.24 -3.69
CA VAL A 183 20.65 40.40 -2.79
C VAL A 183 22.09 40.45 -2.26
#